data_AF-A0A9X1UCY2-F1
#
_entry.id   AF-A0A9X1UCY2-F1
#
_cell.length_a   1.000
_cell.length_b   1.000
_cell.length_c   1.000
_cell.angle_alpha   90.00
_cell.angle_beta   90.00
_cell.angle_gamma   90.00
#
_symmetry.space_group_name_H-M   'P 1'
#
loop_
_entity.id
_entity.type
_entity.pdbx_description
1 polymer ?
#
loop_
_entity_poly.entity_id
_entity_poly.type
_entity_poly.pdbx_seq_one_letter_code
_entity_poly.pdbx_strand_id
1 'polypeptide(L)' 'MFSGDEGGGETWSILSSLLNTAKLNGLDPEAYLVDVLERMVSGAAKANQLHELLAWNWKAAREAEKRAVA' A
#
# COMPACT_ATOMS: atom_id res chain seq x y z
N MET A 1 -19.68 -12.43 -4.70
CA MET A 1 -18.24 -12.31 -4.40
C MET A 1 -18.07 -12.42 -2.90
N PHE A 2 -17.06 -13.17 -2.42
CA PHE A 2 -16.81 -13.60 -1.02
C PHE A 2 -17.38 -14.97 -0.57
N SER A 3 -17.85 -15.81 -1.48
CA SER A 3 -18.15 -17.23 -1.19
C SER A 3 -18.08 -18.03 -2.48
N GLY A 4 -16.99 -18.77 -2.70
CA GLY A 4 -16.91 -19.84 -3.71
C GLY A 4 -15.94 -19.69 -4.88
N ASP A 5 -15.11 -18.64 -4.94
CA ASP A 5 -14.05 -18.51 -5.97
C ASP A 5 -12.68 -18.46 -5.27
N GLU A 6 -11.79 -19.38 -5.61
CA GLU A 6 -10.45 -19.54 -5.01
C GLU A 6 -9.63 -18.24 -5.07
N GLY A 7 -9.80 -17.45 -6.14
CA GLY A 7 -9.13 -16.16 -6.32
C GLY A 7 -9.59 -15.07 -5.35
N GLY A 8 -10.81 -15.15 -4.81
CA GLY A 8 -11.31 -14.20 -3.82
C GLY A 8 -10.63 -14.34 -2.46
N GLY A 9 -10.33 -15.57 -2.05
CA GLY A 9 -9.61 -15.84 -0.80
C GLY A 9 -8.15 -15.42 -0.88
N GLU A 10 -7.49 -15.70 -2.01
CA GLU A 10 -6.11 -15.29 -2.26
C GLU A 10 -5.96 -13.77 -2.28
N THR A 11 -6.84 -13.08 -3.03
CA THR A 11 -6.84 -11.61 -3.09
C THR A 11 -7.02 -10.99 -1.71
N TRP A 12 -7.97 -11.51 -0.91
CA TRP A 12 -8.18 -11.03 0.45
C TRP A 12 -6.98 -11.30 1.38
N SER A 13 -6.33 -12.45 1.24
CA SER A 13 -5.11 -12.78 1.98
C SER A 13 -3.98 -11.79 1.67
N ILE A 14 -3.78 -11.45 0.40
CA ILE A 14 -2.79 -10.46 -0.03
C ILE A 14 -3.12 -9.08 0.57
N LEU A 15 -4.37 -8.61 0.41
CA LEU A 15 -4.80 -7.31 0.93
C LEU A 15 -4.66 -7.24 2.46
N SER A 16 -5.09 -8.28 3.17
CA SER A 16 -5.00 -8.34 4.64
C SER A 16 -3.54 -8.32 5.12
N SER A 17 -2.63 -8.95 4.38
CA SER A 17 -1.19 -8.92 4.67
C SER A 17 -0.60 -7.51 4.52
N LEU A 18 -1.00 -6.77 3.48
CA LEU A 18 -0.60 -5.37 3.27
C LEU A 18 -1.15 -4.45 4.37
N LEU A 19 -2.43 -4.60 4.72
CA LEU A 19 -3.07 -3.85 5.81
C LEU A 19 -2.38 -4.11 7.15
N ASN A 20 -2.05 -5.37 7.45
CA ASN A 20 -1.34 -5.72 8.67
C ASN A 20 0.08 -5.12 8.69
N THR A 21 0.78 -5.14 7.54
CA THR A 21 2.09 -4.50 7.40
C THR A 21 2.02 -3.00 7.66
N ALA A 22 1.00 -2.31 7.15
CA ALA A 22 0.78 -0.89 7.40
C ALA A 22 0.60 -0.60 8.91
N LYS A 23 -0.25 -1.40 9.58
CA LYS A 23 -0.47 -1.28 11.04
C LYS A 23 0.81 -1.47 11.84
N LEU A 24 1.63 -2.48 11.51
CA LEU A 24 2.91 -2.74 12.17
C LEU A 24 3.92 -1.60 11.99
N ASN A 25 3.79 -0.81 10.92
CA ASN A 25 4.62 0.37 10.66
C ASN A 25 4.05 1.67 11.25
N GLY A 26 2.93 1.59 11.98
CA GLY A 26 2.24 2.74 12.56
C GLY A 26 1.63 3.67 11.51
N LEU A 27 1.25 3.12 10.36
CA LEU A 27 0.56 3.84 9.29
C LEU A 27 -0.95 3.72 9.43
N ASP A 28 -1.66 4.71 8.88
CA ASP A 28 -3.07 4.57 8.60
C ASP A 28 -3.26 3.54 7.46
N PRO A 29 -3.90 2.38 7.72
CA PRO A 29 -3.95 1.30 6.74
C PRO A 29 -4.78 1.64 5.50
N GLU A 30 -5.81 2.47 5.67
CA GLU A 30 -6.68 2.91 4.59
C GLU A 30 -5.93 3.85 3.64
N ALA A 31 -5.31 4.90 4.17
CA ALA A 31 -4.51 5.84 3.41
C ALA A 31 -3.34 5.18 2.67
N TYR A 32 -2.66 4.23 3.33
CA TYR A 32 -1.60 3.45 2.69
C TYR A 32 -2.14 2.61 1.54
N LEU A 33 -3.23 1.85 1.75
CA LEU A 33 -3.76 0.96 0.74
C LEU A 33 -4.31 1.73 -0.47
N VAL A 34 -5.03 2.83 -0.25
CA VAL A 34 -5.56 3.68 -1.32
C VAL A 34 -4.43 4.21 -2.20
N ASP A 35 -3.40 4.79 -1.59
CA ASP A 35 -2.28 5.41 -2.32
C ASP A 35 -1.44 4.35 -3.08
N VAL A 36 -1.21 3.19 -2.48
CA VAL A 36 -0.50 2.07 -3.13
C VAL A 36 -1.29 1.55 -4.34
N LEU A 37 -2.59 1.28 -4.19
CA LEU A 37 -3.42 0.79 -5.29
C LEU A 37 -3.56 1.83 -6.40
N GLU A 38 -3.73 3.10 -6.06
CA GLU A 38 -3.79 4.19 -7.03
C GLU A 38 -2.51 4.29 -7.84
N ARG A 39 -1.33 4.21 -7.20
CA ARG A 39 -0.03 4.24 -7.89
C ARG A 39 0.20 3.01 -8.78
N MET A 40 -0.32 1.85 -8.38
CA MET A 40 -0.24 0.63 -9.18
C MET A 40 -1.15 0.70 -10.42
N VAL A 41 -2.39 1.17 -10.27
CA VAL A 41 -3.37 1.24 -11.36
C VAL A 41 -3.08 2.38 -12.32
N SER A 42 -2.63 3.54 -11.82
CA SER A 42 -2.25 4.69 -12.65
C SER A 42 -0.94 4.48 -13.42
N GLY A 43 -0.15 3.47 -13.07
CA GLY A 43 1.20 3.28 -13.62
C GLY A 43 2.22 4.32 -13.12
N ALA A 44 1.87 5.10 -12.10
CA ALA A 44 2.79 6.05 -11.47
C ALA A 44 3.99 5.32 -10.82
N ALA A 45 3.76 4.12 -10.28
CA ALA A 45 4.83 3.23 -9.83
C ALA A 45 5.15 2.19 -10.91
N LYS A 46 6.35 2.28 -11.49
CA LYS A 46 6.87 1.25 -12.40
C LYS A 46 7.22 -0.02 -11.62
N ALA A 47 7.27 -1.16 -12.30
CA ALA A 47 7.61 -2.45 -11.68
C ALA A 47 8.96 -2.42 -10.92
N ASN A 48 9.96 -1.69 -11.44
CA ASN A 48 11.25 -1.50 -10.77
C ASN A 48 11.21 -0.54 -9.57
N GLN A 49 10.12 0.20 -9.38
CA GLN A 49 9.89 1.17 -8.31
C GLN A 49 8.90 0.68 -7.25
N LEU A 50 8.42 -0.57 -7.33
CA LEU A 50 7.52 -1.15 -6.33
C LEU A 50 8.09 -1.12 -4.91
N HIS A 51 9.41 -1.13 -4.77
CA HIS A 51 10.07 -0.99 -3.48
C HIS A 51 9.76 0.35 -2.79
N GLU A 52 9.46 1.42 -3.54
CA GLU A 52 9.04 2.72 -3.00
C GLU A 52 7.67 2.66 -2.32
N LEU A 53 6.82 1.69 -2.71
CA LEU A 53 5.50 1.46 -2.13
C LEU A 53 5.53 0.67 -0.83
N LEU A 54 6.70 0.13 -0.42
CA LEU A 54 6.83 -0.58 0.85
C LEU A 54 6.54 0.38 2.00
N ALA A 55 5.84 -0.11 3.02
CA ALA A 55 5.30 0.72 4.11
C ALA A 55 6.32 1.69 4.72
N TRP A 56 7.57 1.26 4.96
CA TRP A 56 8.62 2.12 5.51
C TRP A 56 9.10 3.21 4.54
N ASN A 57 9.21 2.90 3.24
CA ASN A 57 9.62 3.87 2.21
C ASN A 57 8.50 4.86 1.93
N TRP A 58 7.26 4.38 1.87
CA TRP A 58 6.06 5.20 1.74
C TRP A 58 5.95 6.21 2.88
N LYS A 59 6.16 5.73 4.11
CA LYS A 59 6.18 6.57 5.32
C LYS A 59 7.25 7.66 5.23
N ALA A 60 8.49 7.27 4.92
CA ALA A 60 9.61 8.19 4.82
C ALA A 60 9.39 9.26 3.75
N ALA A 61 8.85 8.87 2.59
CA ALA A 61 8.51 9.81 1.52
C ALA A 61 7.44 10.82 1.96
N ARG A 62 6.37 10.36 2.62
CA ARG A 62 5.30 11.24 3.12
C ARG A 62 5.76 12.16 4.25
N GLU A 63 6.66 11.70 5.11
CA GLU A 63 7.29 12.54 6.13
C GLU A 63 8.21 13.61 5.50
N ALA A 64 8.96 13.26 4.46
CA ALA A 64 9.79 14.19 3.72
C ALA A 64 8.95 15.26 2.99
N GLU A 65 7.86 14.85 2.34
CA GLU A 65 6.88 15.75 1.71
C GLU A 65 6.30 16.74 2.72
N LYS A 66 5.86 16.27 3.89
CA LYS A 66 5.34 17.14 4.97
C LYS A 66 6.36 18.16 5.44
N ARG A 67 7.64 17.77 5.52
CA ARG A 67 8.73 18.68 5.92
C ARG A 67 9.07 19.72 4.85
N ALA A 68 8.92 19.39 3.57
CA ALA A 68 9.20 20.32 2.48
C ALA A 68 8.13 21.40 2.30
N VAL A 69 6.92 21.16 2.81
CA VAL A 69 5.77 22.09 2.71
C VAL A 69 5.66 23.02 3.94
N ALA A 70 6.35 22.69 5.04
CA ALA A 70 6.41 23.50 6.26
C ALA A 70 7.50 24.57 6.19
#